data_AF-A0A1S3PE02-F1
#
_entry.id   AF-A0A1S3PE02-F1
#
_cell.length_a   1.000
_cell.length_b   1.000
_cell.length_c   1.000
_cell.angle_alpha   90.00
_cell.angle_beta   90.00
_cell.angle_gamma   90.00
#
_symmetry.space_group_name_H-M   'P 1'
#
loop_
_entity.id
_entity.type
_entity.pdbx_description
1 polymer ?
#
loop_
_entity_poly.entity_id
_entity_poly.type
_entity_poly.pdbx_seq_one_letter_code
_entity_poly.pdbx_strand_id
1 'polypeptide(L)'
;VKEEMLFEALTTRKTVTVGERLIVPYKLAEAGTVRDSMAKSLYSALFDWIVFRTNHALLNNKDLEHSAKILSIGVLDIFGFEDYENNSFEQFCINLANERLHHYFNQHLFKLEQ
;
A
#
# COMPACT_ATOMS: atom_id res chain seq x y z
N VAL A 1 -3.26 -4.52 23.91
CA VAL A 1 -4.20 -5.60 23.53
C VAL A 1 -4.09 -6.68 24.58
N LYS A 2 -5.20 -7.23 25.09
CA LYS A 2 -5.16 -8.35 26.03
C LYS A 2 -4.73 -9.62 25.28
N GLU A 3 -3.89 -10.45 25.90
CA GLU A 3 -3.34 -11.67 25.30
C GLU A 3 -4.45 -12.60 24.78
N GLU A 4 -5.49 -12.82 25.58
CA GLU A 4 -6.65 -13.65 25.23
C GLU A 4 -7.35 -13.20 23.94
N MET A 5 -7.51 -11.88 23.74
CA MET A 5 -8.15 -11.34 22.55
C MET A 5 -7.29 -11.56 21.30
N LEU A 6 -5.96 -11.43 21.45
CA LEU A 6 -5.04 -11.70 20.35
C LEU A 6 -5.03 -13.19 20.00
N PHE A 7 -5.03 -14.06 21.00
CA PHE A 7 -5.13 -15.50 20.81
C PHE A 7 -6.41 -15.86 20.06
N GLU A 8 -7.57 -15.38 20.50
CA GLU A 8 -8.86 -15.63 19.83
C GLU A 8 -8.84 -15.12 18.38
N ALA A 9 -8.33 -13.91 18.14
CA ALA A 9 -8.26 -13.32 16.79
C ALA A 9 -7.32 -14.08 15.83
N LEU A 10 -6.22 -14.64 16.33
CA LEU A 10 -5.26 -15.38 15.51
C LEU A 10 -5.66 -16.84 15.29
N THR A 11 -6.49 -17.41 16.16
CA THR A 11 -6.79 -18.86 16.15
C THR A 11 -8.24 -19.18 15.78
N THR A 12 -9.13 -18.18 15.71
CA THR A 12 -10.54 -18.40 15.37
C THR A 12 -11.05 -17.41 14.32
N ARG A 13 -11.91 -17.91 13.44
CA ARG A 13 -12.71 -17.11 12.52
C ARG A 13 -14.08 -16.86 13.14
N LYS A 14 -14.48 -15.59 13.20
CA LYS A 14 -15.82 -15.18 13.60
C LYS A 14 -16.61 -14.70 12.39
N THR A 15 -17.67 -15.43 12.04
CA THR A 15 -18.61 -15.06 10.99
C THR A 15 -19.93 -14.64 11.63
N VAL A 16 -20.44 -13.48 11.25
CA VAL A 16 -21.74 -12.98 11.74
C VAL A 16 -22.73 -13.05 10.59
N THR A 17 -23.82 -13.79 10.79
CA THR A 17 -24.99 -13.87 9.89
C THR A 17 -26.20 -13.25 10.58
N VAL A 18 -27.34 -13.14 9.88
CA VAL A 18 -28.56 -12.59 10.48
C VAL A 18 -29.01 -13.49 11.63
N GLY A 19 -28.86 -13.00 12.86
CA GLY A 19 -29.30 -13.68 14.09
C GLY A 19 -28.28 -14.61 14.74
N GLU A 20 -27.17 -14.96 14.06
CA GLU A 20 -26.21 -15.94 14.56
C GLU A 20 -24.75 -15.48 14.46
N ARG A 21 -23.95 -15.92 15.42
CA ARG A 21 -22.49 -15.74 15.44
C ARG A 21 -21.84 -17.11 15.45
N LEU A 22 -21.16 -17.43 14.36
CA LEU A 22 -20.39 -18.67 14.23
C LEU A 22 -18.92 -18.38 14.53
N ILE A 23 -18.36 -19.07 15.52
CA ILE A 23 -16.93 -19.04 15.86
C ILE A 23 -16.35 -20.40 15.51
N VAL A 24 -15.40 -20.42 14.57
CA VAL A 24 -14.77 -21.66 14.08
C VAL A 24 -13.25 -21.54 14.26
N PRO A 25 -12.58 -22.53 14.86
CA PRO A 25 -11.12 -22.57 14.91
C PRO A 25 -10.51 -22.60 13.51
N TYR A 26 -9.40 -21.89 13.31
CA TYR A 26 -8.61 -21.96 12.07
C TYR A 26 -7.85 -23.28 11.98
N LYS A 27 -7.62 -23.74 10.74
CA LYS A 27 -6.56 -24.72 10.46
C LYS A 27 -5.20 -24.06 10.66
N LEU A 28 -4.16 -24.87 10.91
CA LEU A 28 -2.79 -24.39 11.14
C LEU A 28 -2.30 -23.42 10.05
N ALA A 29 -2.54 -23.76 8.77
CA ALA A 29 -2.14 -22.91 7.65
C ALA A 29 -2.91 -21.57 7.61
N GLU A 30 -4.21 -21.57 7.95
CA GLU A 30 -5.02 -20.36 7.99
C GLU A 30 -4.56 -19.43 9.12
N ALA A 31 -4.26 -19.97 10.30
CA ALA A 31 -3.73 -19.19 11.42
C ALA A 31 -2.38 -18.54 11.08
N GLY A 32 -1.51 -19.26 10.36
CA GLY A 32 -0.26 -18.71 9.83
C GLY A 32 -0.50 -17.52 8.88
N THR A 33 -1.41 -17.68 7.92
CA THR A 33 -1.79 -16.60 6.99
C THR A 33 -2.36 -15.39 7.72
N VAL A 34 -3.22 -15.59 8.74
CA VAL A 34 -3.81 -14.49 9.52
C VAL A 34 -2.73 -13.73 10.30
N ARG A 35 -1.80 -14.44 10.94
CA ARG A 35 -0.65 -13.81 11.62
C ARG A 35 0.16 -12.96 10.66
N ASP A 36 0.54 -13.52 9.52
CA ASP A 36 1.38 -12.82 8.53
C ASP A 36 0.62 -11.64 7.91
N SER A 37 -0.68 -11.77 7.68
CA SER A 37 -1.54 -10.66 7.21
C SER A 37 -1.63 -9.55 8.24
N MET A 38 -1.78 -9.88 9.53
CA MET A 38 -1.79 -8.90 10.61
C MET A 38 -0.45 -8.14 10.67
N ALA A 39 0.67 -8.85 10.57
CA ALA A 39 2.00 -8.23 10.54
C ALA A 39 2.18 -7.28 9.34
N LYS A 40 1.78 -7.71 8.13
CA LYS A 40 1.80 -6.87 6.92
C LYS A 40 0.93 -5.61 7.09
N SER A 41 -0.28 -5.75 7.63
CA SER A 41 -1.18 -4.61 7.88
C SER A 41 -0.60 -3.62 8.90
N LEU A 42 0.03 -4.11 9.98
CA LEU A 42 0.70 -3.26 10.96
C LEU A 42 1.86 -2.49 10.34
N TYR A 43 2.69 -3.16 9.54
CA TYR A 43 3.79 -2.51 8.83
C TYR A 43 3.29 -1.46 7.84
N SER A 44 2.24 -1.78 7.06
CA SER A 44 1.61 -0.82 6.15
C SER A 44 1.11 0.42 6.89
N ALA A 45 0.39 0.25 8.00
CA ALA A 45 -0.11 1.37 8.79
C ALA A 45 1.02 2.22 9.40
N LEU A 46 2.13 1.58 9.81
CA LEU A 46 3.32 2.30 10.29
C LEU A 46 3.97 3.10 9.16
N PHE A 47 4.14 2.51 7.98
CA PHE A 47 4.70 3.17 6.82
C PHE A 47 3.87 4.40 6.43
N ASP A 48 2.55 4.25 6.32
CA ASP A 48 1.62 5.36 6.05
C ASP A 48 1.73 6.47 7.09
N TRP A 49 1.86 6.10 8.38
CA TRP A 49 2.05 7.06 9.45
C TRP A 49 3.38 7.82 9.34
N ILE A 50 4.47 7.15 8.98
CA ILE A 50 5.77 7.79 8.76
C ILE A 50 5.68 8.80 7.61
N VAL A 51 5.07 8.40 6.48
CA VAL A 51 4.87 9.29 5.32
C VAL A 51 4.03 10.50 5.72
N PHE A 52 2.92 10.28 6.43
CA PHE A 52 2.07 11.35 6.93
C PHE A 52 2.82 12.32 7.84
N ARG A 53 3.60 11.81 8.80
CA ARG A 53 4.38 12.64 9.74
C ARG A 53 5.47 13.43 9.02
N THR A 54 6.12 12.81 8.03
CA THR A 54 7.15 13.47 7.21
C THR A 54 6.54 14.60 6.39
N ASN A 55 5.42 14.34 5.71
CA ASN A 55 4.70 15.36 4.94
C ASN A 55 4.25 16.52 5.84
N HIS A 56 3.65 16.24 7.00
CA HIS A 56 3.24 17.27 7.95
C HIS A 56 4.43 18.10 8.48
N ALA A 57 5.61 17.50 8.64
CA ALA A 57 6.79 18.23 9.08
C ALA A 57 7.40 19.11 7.96
N LEU A 58 7.26 18.70 6.70
CA LEU A 58 7.80 19.44 5.54
C LEU A 58 6.83 20.49 4.98
N LEU A 59 5.54 20.39 5.28
CA LEU A 59 4.55 21.39 4.87
C LEU A 59 4.85 22.75 5.55
N ASN A 60 5.17 23.74 4.73
CA ASN A 60 5.40 25.10 5.19
C ASN A 60 4.06 25.87 5.22
N ASN A 61 3.56 26.19 6.41
CA ASN A 61 2.26 26.87 6.60
C ASN A 61 2.17 28.24 5.90
N LYS A 62 3.30 28.83 5.49
CA LYS A 62 3.33 30.10 4.74
C LYS A 62 2.80 29.97 3.31
N ASP A 63 2.84 28.77 2.73
CA ASP A 63 2.35 28.52 1.35
C ASP A 63 0.81 28.42 1.29
N LEU A 64 0.14 28.31 2.44
CA LEU A 64 -1.32 28.27 2.55
C LEU A 64 -1.95 29.67 2.69
N GLU A 65 -1.17 30.68 3.10
CA GLU A 65 -1.66 32.05 3.35
C GLU A 65 -1.69 32.94 2.11
N HIS A 66 -0.93 32.60 1.07
CA HIS A 66 -0.95 33.33 -0.20
C HIS A 66 -1.73 32.56 -1.26
N SER A 67 -2.80 33.17 -1.78
CA SER A 67 -3.61 32.71 -2.91
C SER A 67 -2.86 32.67 -4.26
N ALA A 68 -1.53 32.56 -4.22
CA ALA A 68 -0.66 32.48 -5.37
C ALA A 68 -0.53 31.03 -5.84
N LYS A 69 -0.39 30.85 -7.15
CA LYS A 69 -0.21 29.55 -7.78
C LYS A 69 1.10 28.93 -7.29
N ILE A 70 1.01 27.87 -6.47
CA ILE A 70 2.18 27.15 -5.97
C ILE A 70 2.84 26.44 -7.15
N LEU A 71 4.08 26.83 -7.48
CA LEU A 71 4.91 26.11 -8.43
C LEU A 71 5.52 24.90 -7.71
N SER A 72 5.50 23.74 -8.36
CA SER A 72 6.10 22.52 -7.82
C SER A 72 6.89 21.77 -8.89
N ILE A 73 7.96 21.09 -8.48
CA ILE A 73 8.75 20.19 -9.29
C ILE A 73 8.67 18.82 -8.64
N GLY A 74 8.16 17.83 -9.36
CA GLY A 74 8.10 16.45 -8.91
C GLY A 74 9.32 15.66 -9.38
N VAL A 75 9.89 14.85 -8.49
CA VAL A 75 10.90 13.84 -8.84
C VAL A 75 10.25 12.48 -8.65
N LEU A 76 10.30 11.65 -9.68
CA LEU A 76 9.75 10.30 -9.65
C LEU A 76 10.89 9.29 -9.47
N ASP A 77 10.81 8.50 -8.41
CA ASP A 77 11.70 7.38 -8.13
C ASP A 77 10.84 6.14 -7.84
N ILE A 78 10.88 5.17 -8.75
CA ILE A 78 10.08 3.94 -8.70
C ILE A 78 10.94 2.75 -9.09
N PHE A 79 10.51 1.54 -8.72
CA PHE A 79 11.14 0.30 -9.17
C PHE A 79 11.14 0.20 -10.70
N GLY A 80 12.27 -0.24 -11.26
CA GLY A 80 12.39 -0.57 -12.69
C GLY A 80 11.72 -1.90 -13.04
N PHE A 81 11.66 -2.23 -14.32
CA PHE A 81 11.11 -3.49 -14.80
C PHE A 81 11.86 -4.70 -14.20
N GLU A 82 11.12 -5.70 -13.72
CA GLU A 82 11.65 -6.92 -13.10
C GLU A 82 11.20 -8.16 -13.87
N ASP A 83 12.10 -9.12 -14.05
CA ASP A 83 11.76 -10.45 -14.58
C ASP A 83 12.59 -11.52 -13.87
N TYR A 84 11.95 -12.22 -12.93
CA TYR A 84 12.55 -13.32 -12.17
C TYR A 84 11.99 -14.66 -12.64
N GLU A 85 12.66 -15.77 -12.28
CA GLU A 85 12.15 -17.12 -12.59
C GLU A 85 10.73 -17.38 -12.06
N ASN A 86 10.38 -16.77 -10.91
CA ASN A 86 9.06 -16.84 -10.31
C ASN A 86 8.55 -15.43 -10.01
N ASN A 87 7.71 -14.91 -10.89
CA ASN A 87 7.07 -13.61 -10.73
C ASN A 87 5.71 -13.77 -10.01
N SER A 88 5.42 -12.87 -9.06
CA SER A 88 4.12 -12.81 -8.37
C SER A 88 3.33 -11.54 -8.73
N PHE A 89 2.25 -11.29 -8.00
CA PHE A 89 1.41 -10.11 -8.22
C PHE A 89 2.19 -8.80 -8.08
N GLU A 90 3.19 -8.79 -7.21
CA GLU A 90 4.09 -7.66 -6.95
C GLU A 90 4.85 -7.25 -8.22
N GLN A 91 5.50 -8.20 -8.93
CA GLN A 91 6.20 -7.92 -10.19
C GLN A 91 5.22 -7.44 -11.28
N PHE A 92 4.01 -7.99 -11.35
CA PHE A 92 2.99 -7.51 -12.28
C PHE A 92 2.67 -6.03 -12.03
N CYS A 93 2.47 -5.61 -10.77
CA CYS A 93 2.24 -4.21 -10.43
C CYS A 93 3.41 -3.31 -10.82
N ILE A 94 4.65 -3.74 -10.56
CA ILE A 94 5.87 -3.01 -10.91
C ILE A 94 5.98 -2.84 -12.42
N ASN A 95 5.84 -3.92 -13.18
CA ASN A 95 5.99 -3.90 -14.63
C ASN A 95 4.86 -3.13 -15.33
N LEU A 96 3.64 -3.21 -14.81
CA LEU A 96 2.51 -2.41 -15.31
C LEU A 96 2.75 -0.90 -15.10
N ALA A 97 3.30 -0.50 -13.95
CA ALA A 97 3.66 0.90 -13.71
C ALA A 97 4.74 1.38 -14.70
N ASN A 98 5.76 0.55 -14.95
CA ASN A 98 6.80 0.85 -15.94
C ASN A 98 6.21 0.98 -17.35
N GLU A 99 5.34 0.06 -17.78
CA GLU A 99 4.69 0.14 -19.09
C GLU A 99 3.86 1.43 -19.25
N ARG A 100 3.16 1.85 -18.18
CA ARG A 100 2.42 3.12 -18.18
C ARG A 100 3.35 4.33 -18.28
N LEU A 101 4.49 4.30 -17.61
CA LEU A 101 5.49 5.37 -17.68
C LEU A 101 6.13 5.46 -19.08
N HIS A 102 6.49 4.31 -19.67
CA HIS A 102 6.99 4.23 -21.04
C HIS A 102 5.95 4.73 -22.06
N HIS A 103 4.68 4.34 -21.90
CA HIS A 103 3.60 4.84 -22.74
C HIS A 103 3.44 6.36 -22.66
N TYR A 104 3.49 6.92 -21.44
CA TYR A 104 3.45 8.37 -21.23
C TYR A 104 4.61 9.09 -21.93
N PHE A 105 5.84 8.58 -21.78
CA PHE A 105 7.02 9.14 -22.42
C PHE A 105 6.90 9.16 -23.95
N ASN A 106 6.50 8.03 -24.55
CA ASN A 106 6.28 7.93 -25.98
C ASN A 106 5.23 8.94 -26.46
N GLN A 107 4.07 9.01 -25.80
CA GLN A 107 3.04 9.99 -26.17
C GLN A 107 3.52 11.43 -26.07
N HIS A 108 4.30 11.76 -25.04
CA HIS A 108 4.77 13.12 -24.83
C HIS A 108 5.83 13.52 -25.87
N LEU A 109 6.82 12.65 -26.12
CA LEU A 109 7.82 12.89 -27.15
C LEU A 109 7.20 12.97 -28.55
N PHE A 110 6.34 12.02 -28.94
CA PHE A 110 5.74 12.05 -30.28
C PHE A 110 4.81 13.24 -30.50
N LYS A 111 4.22 13.81 -29.44
CA LYS A 111 3.45 15.07 -29.52
C LYS A 111 4.32 16.32 -29.59
N LEU A 112 5.57 16.24 -29.12
CA LEU A 112 6.54 17.35 -29.17
C LEU A 112 7.35 17.36 -30.48
N GLU A 113 7.47 16.22 -31.15
CA GLU A 113 8.18 16.10 -32.44
C GLU A 113 7.33 16.44 -33.68
N GLN A 114 6.00 16.54 -33.57
CA GLN A 114 5.10 17.04 -34.64
C GLN A 114 4.88 18.54 -34.55
#